data_AF-A0AAD8Z5Z6-F1
#
_entry.id   AF-A0AAD8Z5Z6-F1
#
_cell.length_a   1.000
_cell.length_b   1.000
_cell.length_c   1.000
_cell.angle_alpha   90.00
_cell.angle_beta   90.00
_cell.angle_gamma   90.00
#
_symmetry.space_group_name_H-M   'P 1'
#
loop_
_entity.id
_entity.type
_entity.pdbx_description
1 polymer ?
#
loop_
_entity_poly.entity_id
_entity_poly.type
_entity_poly.pdbx_seq_one_letter_code
_entity_poly.pdbx_strand_id
1 'polypeptide(L)'
;MWEQVLVSGCGHPVQLSSNTGGFTSGNYPSNYDDGKSCTWLITVESNKVIHLWFEDFALEDSLTCSADSLTLRDNVGIIGKYCGPSKPKPIVSLGNSLVVHFDTNDRRTDRGFRALYRAVPPDTTTDIVGAGGLLQGDQGELRTPGFPEQSYENGALYQ
;
A
#
# COMPACT_ATOMS: atom_id res chain seq x y z
N MET A 1 -3.84 -18.71 -15.86
CA MET A 1 -4.30 -17.70 -16.82
C MET A 1 -5.15 -16.74 -16.02
N TRP A 2 -4.57 -15.66 -15.49
CA TRP A 2 -5.28 -14.73 -14.59
C TRP A 2 -5.58 -13.44 -15.36
N GLU A 3 -6.66 -13.46 -16.13
CA GLU A 3 -7.30 -12.26 -16.66
C GLU A 3 -8.35 -11.83 -15.64
N GLN A 4 -8.12 -10.69 -14.98
CA GLN A 4 -9.08 -9.62 -14.68
C GLN A 4 -8.36 -8.60 -13.77
N VAL A 5 -7.48 -7.80 -14.37
CA VAL A 5 -6.85 -6.62 -13.74
C VAL A 5 -7.48 -5.38 -14.38
N LEU A 6 -8.76 -5.10 -14.09
CA LEU A 6 -9.48 -3.93 -14.64
C LEU A 6 -10.59 -3.48 -13.69
N VAL A 7 -10.26 -3.09 -12.46
CA VAL A 7 -11.26 -2.43 -11.59
C VAL A 7 -10.70 -1.09 -11.15
N SER A 8 -11.16 -0.02 -11.80
CA SER A 8 -10.65 1.34 -11.59
C SER A 8 -10.91 1.89 -10.19
N GLY A 9 -11.78 1.26 -9.38
CA GLY A 9 -12.08 1.72 -8.01
C GLY A 9 -12.85 3.04 -7.95
N CYS A 10 -13.04 3.72 -9.07
CA CYS A 10 -13.62 5.06 -9.15
C CYS A 10 -15.13 5.00 -9.41
N GLY A 11 -15.89 5.91 -8.79
CA GLY A 11 -17.36 5.98 -8.90
C GLY A 11 -18.10 5.20 -7.81
N HIS A 12 -17.58 4.06 -7.39
CA HIS A 12 -17.99 3.35 -6.17
C HIS A 12 -16.83 2.52 -5.61
N PRO A 13 -16.79 2.28 -4.28
CA PRO A 13 -15.80 1.39 -3.70
C PRO A 13 -15.87 -0.02 -4.29
N VAL A 14 -14.72 -0.64 -4.51
CA VAL A 14 -14.58 -2.00 -5.03
C VAL A 14 -14.22 -2.95 -3.89
N GLN A 15 -14.98 -4.02 -3.73
CA GLN A 15 -14.72 -5.07 -2.74
C GLN A 15 -13.84 -6.16 -3.35
N LEU A 16 -12.70 -6.44 -2.72
CA LEU A 16 -11.76 -7.49 -3.12
C LEU A 16 -11.64 -8.49 -1.97
N SER A 17 -12.32 -9.63 -2.07
CA SER A 17 -12.46 -10.62 -0.99
C SER A 17 -11.65 -11.91 -1.18
N SER A 18 -10.87 -12.02 -2.26
CA SER A 18 -10.01 -13.17 -2.53
C SER A 18 -8.68 -13.06 -1.78
N ASN A 19 -8.09 -14.19 -1.40
CA ASN A 19 -6.77 -14.26 -0.75
C ASN A 19 -5.62 -13.80 -1.65
N THR A 20 -5.84 -13.63 -2.95
CA THR A 20 -4.89 -13.02 -3.87
C THR A 20 -5.65 -12.15 -4.85
N GLY A 21 -5.06 -11.04 -5.26
CA GLY A 21 -5.67 -10.21 -6.28
C GLY A 21 -4.74 -9.08 -6.72
N GLY A 22 -5.28 -8.25 -7.61
CA GLY A 22 -4.58 -7.10 -8.13
C GLY A 22 -5.55 -6.04 -8.62
N PHE A 23 -5.11 -4.80 -8.64
CA PHE A 23 -5.86 -3.65 -9.11
C PHE A 23 -4.92 -2.58 -9.67
N THR A 24 -5.46 -1.71 -10.49
CA THR A 24 -4.70 -0.63 -11.15
C THR A 24 -5.45 0.68 -11.02
N SER A 25 -4.73 1.78 -11.18
CA SER A 25 -5.36 3.06 -11.54
C SER A 25 -6.15 2.93 -12.84
N GLY A 26 -7.08 3.86 -13.06
CA GLY A 26 -7.77 3.99 -14.35
C GLY A 26 -6.78 4.14 -15.51
N ASN A 27 -7.14 3.61 -16.68
CA ASN A 27 -6.36 3.65 -17.93
C ASN A 27 -4.97 3.00 -17.94
N TYR A 28 -4.46 2.49 -16.80
CA TYR A 28 -3.16 1.85 -16.73
C TYR A 28 -2.99 0.77 -17.84
N PRO A 29 -1.87 0.76 -18.60
CA PRO A 29 -0.62 1.50 -18.37
C PRO A 29 -0.54 2.89 -19.02
N SER A 30 -1.65 3.44 -19.53
CA SER A 30 -1.74 4.85 -19.89
C SER A 30 -2.01 5.73 -18.67
N ASN A 31 -1.89 7.04 -18.82
CA ASN A 31 -2.09 7.95 -17.70
C ASN A 31 -3.51 7.87 -17.13
N TYR A 32 -3.62 7.95 -15.80
CA TYR A 32 -4.91 8.06 -15.13
C TYR A 32 -5.62 9.37 -15.48
N ASP A 33 -6.93 9.42 -15.25
CA ASP A 33 -7.71 10.66 -15.37
C ASP A 33 -7.53 11.52 -14.11
N ASP A 34 -7.59 12.84 -14.26
CA ASP A 34 -7.66 13.79 -13.15
C ASP A 34 -9.07 13.86 -12.52
N GLY A 35 -9.17 14.48 -11.35
CA GLY A 35 -10.41 14.74 -10.62
C GLY A 35 -11.11 13.47 -10.12
N LYS A 36 -10.37 12.37 -9.96
CA LYS A 36 -10.88 11.07 -9.49
C LYS A 36 -10.61 10.87 -8.00
N SER A 37 -11.56 10.18 -7.37
CA SER A 37 -11.43 9.56 -6.06
C SER A 37 -11.88 8.11 -6.16
N CYS A 38 -10.94 7.19 -5.88
CA CYS A 38 -11.09 5.77 -6.15
C CYS A 38 -10.78 4.96 -4.90
N THR A 39 -11.58 3.94 -4.60
CA THR A 39 -11.45 3.16 -3.36
C THR A 39 -11.50 1.66 -3.63
N TRP A 40 -10.53 0.94 -3.08
CA TRP A 40 -10.54 -0.52 -2.99
C TRP A 40 -10.56 -0.95 -1.53
N LEU A 41 -11.45 -1.89 -1.23
CA LEU A 41 -11.67 -2.47 0.08
C LEU A 41 -11.25 -3.93 0.00
N ILE A 42 -10.08 -4.24 0.55
CA ILE A 42 -9.49 -5.57 0.54
C ILE A 42 -9.84 -6.26 1.85
N THR A 43 -10.38 -7.46 1.77
CA THR A 43 -10.62 -8.32 2.93
C THR A 43 -10.17 -9.73 2.61
N VAL A 44 -9.33 -10.31 3.47
CA VAL A 44 -8.86 -11.69 3.36
C VAL A 44 -9.38 -12.53 4.52
N GLU A 45 -9.05 -13.82 4.55
CA GLU A 45 -9.35 -14.71 5.67
C GLU A 45 -8.99 -14.09 7.03
N SER A 46 -9.85 -14.28 8.04
CA SER A 46 -9.79 -13.60 9.33
C SER A 46 -8.54 -13.92 10.17
N ASN A 47 -7.81 -14.99 9.84
CA ASN A 47 -6.56 -15.39 10.49
C ASN A 47 -5.30 -15.01 9.67
N LYS A 48 -5.44 -14.14 8.67
CA LYS A 48 -4.36 -13.67 7.78
C LYS A 48 -4.23 -12.16 7.84
N VAL A 49 -3.08 -11.69 7.38
CA VAL A 49 -2.81 -10.27 7.09
C VAL A 49 -2.58 -10.09 5.60
N ILE A 50 -2.69 -8.84 5.13
CA ILE A 50 -2.60 -8.49 3.71
C ILE A 50 -1.20 -7.99 3.43
N HIS A 51 -0.43 -8.75 2.65
CA HIS A 51 0.79 -8.26 2.04
C HIS A 51 0.45 -7.61 0.69
N LEU A 52 0.69 -6.30 0.57
CA LEU A 52 0.46 -5.51 -0.64
C LEU A 52 1.78 -4.95 -1.18
N TRP A 53 1.96 -5.03 -2.48
CA TRP A 53 3.12 -4.46 -3.17
C TRP A 53 2.73 -3.88 -4.53
N PHE A 54 3.57 -3.00 -5.04
CA PHE A 54 3.41 -2.38 -6.35
C PHE A 54 4.38 -3.01 -7.35
N GLU A 55 3.89 -3.30 -8.56
CA GLU A 55 4.73 -3.67 -9.70
C GLU A 55 5.23 -2.43 -10.43
N ASP A 56 4.34 -1.44 -10.64
CA ASP A 56 4.63 -0.12 -11.22
C ASP A 56 3.91 0.97 -10.41
N PHE A 57 4.48 2.18 -10.36
CA PHE A 57 3.95 3.32 -9.63
C PHE A 57 4.55 4.64 -10.16
N ALA A 58 3.69 5.55 -10.61
CA ALA A 58 4.03 6.92 -10.95
C ALA A 58 2.79 7.80 -10.79
N LEU A 59 2.84 8.72 -9.83
CA LEU A 59 1.82 9.76 -9.59
C LEU A 59 2.45 11.15 -9.68
N GLU A 60 1.63 12.21 -9.78
CA GLU A 60 2.13 13.58 -9.64
C GLU A 60 2.86 13.74 -8.29
N ASP A 61 4.09 14.26 -8.35
CA ASP A 61 4.90 14.51 -7.15
C ASP A 61 4.52 15.84 -6.48
N SER A 62 4.45 15.82 -5.15
CA SER A 62 4.26 17.01 -4.33
C SER A 62 4.77 16.78 -2.92
N LEU A 63 5.25 17.84 -2.27
CA LEU A 63 5.99 17.76 -0.99
C LEU A 63 5.28 16.94 0.10
N THR A 64 3.96 16.96 0.16
CA THR A 64 3.14 16.26 1.17
C THR A 64 2.08 15.35 0.55
N CYS A 65 2.25 15.00 -0.74
CA CYS A 65 1.23 14.30 -1.52
C CYS A 65 -0.13 14.99 -1.44
N SER A 66 -0.13 16.33 -1.51
CA SER A 66 -1.34 17.15 -1.47
C SER A 66 -1.99 17.32 -2.84
N ALA A 67 -1.25 17.02 -3.91
CA ALA A 67 -1.75 17.00 -5.28
C ALA A 67 -2.47 15.66 -5.53
N ASP A 68 -1.72 14.67 -6.01
CA ASP A 68 -2.20 13.30 -6.15
C ASP A 68 -1.68 12.46 -4.99
N SER A 69 -2.46 11.48 -4.55
CA SER A 69 -2.02 10.58 -3.49
C SER A 69 -2.69 9.23 -3.50
N LEU A 70 -1.90 8.20 -3.18
CA LEU A 70 -2.39 6.89 -2.78
C LEU A 70 -2.21 6.73 -1.27
N THR A 71 -3.32 6.60 -0.54
CA THR A 71 -3.36 6.41 0.90
C THR A 71 -3.73 4.98 1.24
N LEU A 72 -2.94 4.35 2.10
CA LEU A 72 -3.20 3.02 2.66
C LEU A 72 -3.66 3.15 4.11
N ARG A 73 -4.77 2.51 4.45
CA ARG A 73 -5.35 2.53 5.79
C ARG A 73 -5.80 1.15 6.22
N ASP A 74 -5.47 0.74 7.43
CA ASP A 74 -6.03 -0.45 8.08
C ASP A 74 -6.97 -0.08 9.23
N ASN A 75 -7.27 -1.06 10.06
CA ASN A 75 -8.19 -0.93 11.18
C ASN A 75 -7.66 0.01 12.29
N VAL A 76 -6.36 0.26 12.36
CA VAL A 76 -5.73 1.09 13.40
C VAL A 76 -5.47 2.50 12.88
N GLY A 77 -5.18 2.68 11.59
CA GLY A 77 -4.94 4.01 11.06
C GLY A 77 -4.38 4.03 9.65
N ILE A 78 -3.85 5.20 9.27
CA ILE A 78 -3.13 5.38 8.01
C ILE A 78 -1.76 4.72 8.16
N ILE A 79 -1.46 3.78 7.27
CA ILE A 79 -0.16 3.11 7.16
C ILE A 79 0.82 4.02 6.41
N GLY A 80 0.35 4.64 5.33
CA GLY A 80 1.18 5.52 4.51
C GLY A 80 0.38 6.29 3.46
N LYS A 81 0.98 7.39 3.01
CA LYS A 81 0.47 8.25 1.94
C LYS A 81 1.60 8.48 0.94
N TYR A 82 1.36 8.14 -0.33
CA TYR A 82 2.40 8.04 -1.36
C TYR A 82 2.03 8.84 -2.60
N CYS A 83 3.04 9.41 -3.27
CA CYS A 83 2.95 10.15 -4.52
C CYS A 83 4.33 10.19 -5.20
N GLY A 84 4.40 10.80 -6.39
CA GLY A 84 5.63 10.84 -7.19
C GLY A 84 5.95 9.51 -7.91
N PRO A 85 7.15 9.41 -8.51
CA PRO A 85 7.57 8.25 -9.31
C PRO A 85 8.19 7.13 -8.48
N SER A 86 8.39 7.35 -7.18
CA SER A 86 9.06 6.39 -6.31
C SER A 86 8.08 5.33 -5.84
N LYS A 87 8.32 4.09 -6.25
CA LYS A 87 7.48 2.96 -5.87
C LYS A 87 7.48 2.74 -4.35
N PRO A 88 6.30 2.67 -3.70
CA PRO A 88 6.23 2.32 -2.29
C PRO A 88 6.84 0.94 -2.02
N LYS A 89 7.50 0.81 -0.86
CA LYS A 89 7.93 -0.50 -0.38
C LYS A 89 6.72 -1.39 -0.08
N PRO A 90 6.87 -2.73 -0.12
CA PRO A 90 5.82 -3.62 0.30
C PRO A 90 5.37 -3.32 1.73
N ILE A 91 4.07 -3.49 1.99
CA ILE A 91 3.47 -3.29 3.31
C ILE A 91 2.73 -4.54 3.74
N VAL A 92 2.58 -4.70 5.05
CA VAL A 92 1.71 -5.72 5.65
C VAL A 92 0.70 -5.02 6.56
N SER A 93 -0.59 -5.31 6.40
CA SER A 93 -1.62 -4.77 7.29
C SER A 93 -1.56 -5.40 8.69
N LEU A 94 -2.06 -4.71 9.72
CA LEU A 94 -2.16 -5.29 11.07
C LEU A 94 -3.27 -6.33 11.23
N GLY A 95 -4.26 -6.32 10.34
CA GLY A 95 -5.38 -7.26 10.35
C GLY A 95 -5.73 -7.76 8.96
N ASN A 96 -6.89 -8.39 8.83
CA ASN A 96 -7.34 -9.00 7.57
C ASN A 96 -8.06 -8.01 6.62
N SER A 97 -8.00 -6.70 6.90
CA SER A 97 -8.66 -5.66 6.10
C SER A 97 -7.71 -4.51 5.78
N LEU A 98 -7.79 -4.01 4.54
CA LEU A 98 -7.00 -2.88 4.06
C LEU A 98 -7.85 -2.01 3.11
N VAL A 99 -7.83 -0.71 3.33
CA VAL A 99 -8.44 0.30 2.47
C VAL A 99 -7.34 0.98 1.67
N VAL A 100 -7.52 1.00 0.36
CA VAL A 100 -6.67 1.74 -0.58
C VAL A 100 -7.49 2.87 -1.17
N HIS A 101 -7.04 4.10 -0.99
CA HIS A 101 -7.69 5.29 -1.51
C HIS A 101 -6.75 6.04 -2.44
N PHE A 102 -7.20 6.32 -3.66
CA PHE A 102 -6.45 7.07 -4.65
C PHE A 102 -7.21 8.32 -5.05
N ASP A 103 -6.63 9.48 -4.75
CA ASP A 103 -7.19 10.79 -5.09
C ASP A 103 -6.25 11.52 -6.05
N THR A 104 -6.86 12.22 -7.00
CA THR A 104 -6.16 13.06 -7.98
C THR A 104 -6.74 14.47 -7.97
N ASN A 105 -5.89 15.47 -8.21
CA ASN A 105 -6.32 16.87 -8.37
C ASN A 105 -6.91 17.11 -9.77
N ASP A 106 -7.10 18.36 -10.20
CA ASP A 106 -7.73 18.73 -11.48
C ASP A 106 -6.77 18.90 -12.67
N ARG A 107 -5.53 18.43 -12.56
CA ARG A 107 -4.47 18.59 -13.58
C ARG A 107 -3.40 17.51 -13.45
N ARG A 108 -2.49 17.46 -14.44
CA ARG A 108 -1.22 16.71 -14.42
C ARG A 108 -1.36 15.26 -13.93
N THR A 109 -1.53 14.36 -14.88
CA THR A 109 -1.60 12.93 -14.60
C THR A 109 -0.33 12.23 -15.04
N ASP A 110 -0.07 11.07 -14.45
CA ASP A 110 1.04 10.18 -14.81
C ASP A 110 0.49 8.76 -15.02
N ARG A 111 1.37 7.78 -15.24
CA ARG A 111 1.04 6.41 -15.62
C ARG A 111 0.18 5.66 -14.60
N GLY A 112 0.20 6.10 -13.35
CA GLY A 112 -0.55 5.49 -12.26
C GLY A 112 0.15 4.29 -11.68
N PHE A 113 -0.59 3.24 -11.33
CA PHE A 113 -0.01 2.11 -10.61
C PHE A 113 -0.65 0.78 -10.97
N ARG A 114 0.11 -0.29 -10.73
CA ARG A 114 -0.37 -1.67 -10.66
C ARG A 114 0.02 -2.27 -9.32
N ALA A 115 -0.98 -2.56 -8.50
CA ALA A 115 -0.83 -3.15 -7.18
C ALA A 115 -1.28 -4.61 -7.19
N LEU A 116 -0.57 -5.43 -6.43
CA LEU A 116 -0.91 -6.81 -6.17
C LEU A 116 -0.95 -7.03 -4.66
N TYR A 117 -1.78 -7.97 -4.23
CA TYR A 117 -1.85 -8.36 -2.83
C TYR A 117 -2.03 -9.86 -2.67
N ARG A 118 -1.61 -10.36 -1.50
CA ARG A 118 -1.89 -11.73 -1.07
C ARG A 118 -2.07 -11.82 0.44
N ALA A 119 -2.89 -12.76 0.88
CA ALA A 119 -3.04 -13.16 2.26
C ALA A 119 -1.77 -13.91 2.70
N VAL A 120 -1.20 -13.51 3.84
CA VAL A 120 -0.04 -14.17 4.45
C VAL A 120 -0.30 -14.44 5.93
N PRO A 121 0.35 -15.46 6.52
CA PRO A 121 0.36 -15.64 7.98
C PRO A 121 0.98 -14.42 8.70
N PRO A 122 0.43 -13.96 9.84
CA PRO A 122 0.93 -12.79 10.57
C PRO A 122 2.41 -12.89 11.00
N ASP A 123 2.91 -14.09 11.28
CA ASP A 123 4.29 -14.38 11.68
C ASP A 123 5.31 -14.18 10.55
N THR A 124 4.87 -14.06 9.29
CA THR A 124 5.75 -13.76 8.14
C THR A 124 6.03 -12.27 7.95
N THR A 125 5.41 -11.39 8.76
CA THR A 125 5.50 -9.93 8.60
C THR A 125 6.95 -9.44 8.66
N THR A 126 7.72 -9.86 9.66
CA THR A 126 9.11 -9.43 9.84
C THR A 126 10.02 -9.80 8.68
N ASP A 127 9.77 -10.94 8.03
CA ASP A 127 10.51 -11.38 6.85
C ASP A 127 10.19 -10.53 5.62
N ILE A 128 8.98 -9.97 5.54
CA ILE A 128 8.52 -9.14 4.43
C ILE A 128 9.00 -7.69 4.59
N VAL A 129 8.80 -7.10 5.77
CA VAL A 129 9.14 -5.68 6.02
C VAL A 129 10.59 -5.48 6.45
N GLY A 130 11.28 -6.54 6.85
CA GLY A 130 12.70 -6.54 7.21
C GLY A 130 13.03 -6.01 8.60
N ALA A 131 12.07 -5.39 9.31
CA ALA A 131 12.20 -5.04 10.72
C ALA A 131 10.84 -4.74 11.38
N GLY A 132 10.80 -4.89 12.70
CA GLY A 132 9.60 -4.73 13.52
C GLY A 132 9.25 -6.05 14.22
N GLY A 133 7.97 -6.25 14.52
CA GLY A 133 7.48 -7.48 15.16
C GLY A 133 6.79 -7.28 16.51
N LEU A 134 6.38 -8.38 17.12
CA LEU A 134 5.64 -8.38 18.38
C LEU A 134 6.59 -8.22 19.57
N LEU A 135 6.40 -7.13 20.33
CA LEU A 135 7.06 -6.96 21.62
C LEU A 135 6.21 -7.58 22.73
N GLN A 136 6.83 -8.38 23.59
CA GLN A 136 6.20 -8.96 24.77
C GLN A 136 7.01 -8.62 26.02
N GLY A 137 6.34 -8.09 27.03
CA GLY A 137 6.97 -7.68 28.29
C GLY A 137 6.55 -6.26 28.69
N ASP A 138 7.02 -5.82 29.85
CA ASP A 138 6.83 -4.46 30.38
C ASP A 138 8.03 -3.53 30.08
N GLN A 139 9.15 -4.10 29.61
CA GLN A 139 10.36 -3.36 29.25
C GLN A 139 11.04 -3.95 28.01
N GLY A 140 11.71 -3.09 27.24
CA GLY A 140 12.47 -3.46 26.06
C GLY A 140 13.13 -2.24 25.41
N GLU A 141 13.97 -2.48 24.41
CA GLU A 141 14.62 -1.43 23.63
C GLU A 141 14.26 -1.57 22.15
N LEU A 142 13.89 -0.46 21.52
CA LEU A 142 13.64 -0.39 20.08
C LEU A 142 14.83 0.32 19.43
N ARG A 143 15.39 -0.31 18.40
CA ARG A 143 16.49 0.23 17.60
C ARG A 143 16.13 0.17 16.13
N THR A 144 16.63 1.12 15.36
CA THR A 144 16.56 1.03 13.90
C THR A 144 17.44 -0.10 13.39
N PRO A 145 17.10 -0.72 12.25
CA PRO A 145 17.95 -1.72 11.62
C PRO A 145 19.37 -1.20 11.40
N GLY A 146 20.36 -2.01 11.76
CA GLY A 146 21.77 -1.69 11.59
C GLY A 146 22.36 -0.72 12.61
N PHE A 147 21.63 -0.29 13.65
CA PHE A 147 22.19 0.59 14.69
C PHE A 147 23.13 -0.16 15.65
N PRO A 148 24.28 0.43 16.03
CA PRO A 148 24.79 1.77 15.66
C PRO A 148 25.63 1.84 14.37
N GLU A 149 25.89 0.71 13.72
CA GLU A 149 26.87 0.59 12.64
C GLU A 149 26.45 1.23 11.31
N GLN A 150 25.15 1.38 11.07
CA GLN A 150 24.57 1.81 9.80
C GLN A 150 23.39 2.77 10.00
N SER A 151 23.21 3.68 9.04
CA SER A 151 22.04 4.55 8.99
C SER A 151 20.80 3.78 8.51
N TYR A 152 19.63 4.15 9.03
CA TYR A 152 18.35 3.60 8.58
C TYR A 152 18.05 3.99 7.13
N GLU A 153 17.20 3.20 6.47
CA GLU A 153 16.80 3.48 5.10
C GLU A 153 15.75 4.60 5.02
N ASN A 154 15.96 5.57 4.12
CA ASN A 154 14.99 6.65 3.93
C ASN A 154 13.65 6.10 3.40
N GLY A 155 12.54 6.61 3.95
CA GLY A 155 11.18 6.20 3.55
C GLY A 155 10.86 4.73 3.86
N ALA A 156 11.65 4.06 4.70
CA ALA A 156 11.31 2.73 5.18
C ALA A 156 10.16 2.79 6.18
N LEU A 157 9.17 1.92 5.96
CA LEU A 157 8.14 1.62 6.94
C LEU A 157 8.54 0.29 7.59
N TYR A 158 8.83 0.32 8.89
CA TYR A 158 9.10 -0.87 9.69
C TYR A 158 7.84 -1.19 10.50
N GLN A 159 7.41 -2.45 10.51
CA GLN A 159 6.14 -2.91 11.12
C GLN A 159 6.39 -4.15 11.97
#